data_AF-A0A084DD90-F1
#
_entry.id   AF-A0A084DD90-F1
#
_cell.length_a   1.000
_cell.length_b   1.000
_cell.length_c   1.000
_cell.angle_alpha   90.00
_cell.angle_beta   90.00
_cell.angle_gamma   90.00
#
_symmetry.space_group_name_H-M   'P 1'
#
loop_
_entity.id
_entity.type
_entity.pdbx_description
1 polymer ?
#
loop_
_entity_poly.entity_id
_entity_poly.type
_entity_poly.pdbx_seq_one_letter_code
_entity_poly.pdbx_strand_id
1 'polypeptide(L)'
;MLGLFCFNSVVGLIFWATRRNEALLPYLVVANGIGFSATLLSVAADRLVRGKLALVPKILIVAPASVFIGFEVAASTIGHVPHLIGRAGVKVWLAYGSSFVVAGAACAFVSVFVQAARMRASLETQRREAAEARQAETAARLALLQAQIEPHFLFNTLANVQSLIERDPTRATTMLDSLNRYLRASLGRTRKATATLEEELELVEALLKIATLRLGEERLRYAIDVPDALRALPLPPLLLQPLVENALLHGIEPSVDGGDVRIRGTRDGDLLVLSVSDTGVGLGNAGTKLHGGVGLANVRARMISLYGERGRVSVGANADAMRGVTATLQIPIP
;
A
#
# COMPACT_ATOMS: atom_id res chain seq x y z
N MET A 1 -39.52 -7.87 -9.62
CA MET A 1 -40.97 -8.15 -9.56
C MET A 1 -41.47 -8.96 -10.75
N LEU A 2 -41.21 -8.54 -12.00
CA LEU A 2 -41.68 -9.25 -13.20
C LEU A 2 -41.25 -10.74 -13.26
N GLY A 3 -39.98 -11.03 -12.97
CA GLY A 3 -39.47 -12.41 -12.97
C GLY A 3 -40.08 -13.32 -11.90
N LEU A 4 -40.44 -12.77 -10.73
CA LEU A 4 -41.11 -13.53 -9.67
C LEU A 4 -42.56 -13.88 -10.06
N PHE A 5 -43.27 -12.92 -10.65
CA PHE A 5 -44.62 -13.13 -11.18
C PHE A 5 -44.65 -14.19 -12.27
N CYS A 6 -43.72 -14.15 -13.23
CA CYS A 6 -43.62 -15.17 -14.28
C CYS A 6 -43.32 -16.55 -13.70
N PHE A 7 -42.36 -16.65 -12.76
CA PHE A 7 -42.03 -17.91 -12.10
C PHE A 7 -43.23 -18.50 -11.34
N ASN A 8 -43.89 -17.70 -10.51
CA ASN A 8 -45.08 -18.14 -9.76
C ASN A 8 -46.23 -18.55 -10.68
N SER A 9 -46.40 -17.85 -11.81
CA SER A 9 -47.43 -18.16 -12.79
C SER A 9 -47.16 -19.47 -13.52
N VAL A 10 -45.88 -19.77 -13.83
CA VAL A 10 -45.47 -21.09 -14.37
C VAL A 10 -45.76 -22.20 -13.36
N VAL A 11 -45.47 -21.97 -12.07
CA VAL A 11 -45.80 -22.92 -10.99
C VAL A 11 -47.30 -23.17 -10.91
N GLY A 12 -48.13 -22.11 -10.95
CA GLY A 12 -49.59 -22.24 -10.98
C GLY A 12 -50.10 -23.02 -12.20
N LEU A 13 -49.48 -22.80 -13.37
CA LEU A 13 -49.80 -23.51 -14.60
C LEU A 13 -49.46 -25.01 -14.54
N ILE A 14 -48.33 -25.37 -13.91
CA ILE A 14 -47.93 -26.77 -13.67
C ILE A 14 -48.96 -27.48 -12.79
N PHE A 15 -49.42 -26.85 -11.71
CA PHE A 15 -50.46 -27.42 -10.85
C PHE A 15 -51.78 -27.60 -11.58
N TRP A 16 -52.22 -26.59 -12.32
CA TRP A 16 -53.44 -26.69 -13.14
C TRP A 16 -53.35 -27.81 -14.19
N ALA A 17 -52.17 -28.03 -14.79
CA ALA A 17 -51.97 -29.09 -15.78
C ALA A 17 -52.24 -30.50 -15.22
N THR A 18 -52.12 -30.70 -13.90
CA THR A 18 -52.45 -31.97 -13.23
C THR A 18 -53.95 -32.17 -12.98
N ARG A 19 -54.77 -31.10 -13.10
CA ARG A 19 -56.23 -31.10 -12.87
C ARG A 19 -56.96 -30.28 -13.93
N ARG A 20 -56.88 -30.76 -15.18
CA ARG A 20 -57.40 -30.05 -16.38
C ARG A 20 -58.91 -29.76 -16.39
N ASN A 21 -59.69 -30.34 -15.47
CA ASN A 21 -61.14 -30.10 -15.37
C ASN A 21 -61.50 -28.90 -14.46
N GLU A 22 -60.52 -28.23 -13.86
CA GLU A 22 -60.75 -27.09 -12.97
C GLU A 22 -60.35 -25.75 -13.65
N ALA A 23 -60.87 -24.63 -13.16
CA ALA A 23 -60.52 -23.31 -13.68
C ALA A 23 -59.04 -22.97 -13.38
N LEU A 24 -58.35 -22.29 -14.31
CA LEU A 24 -56.93 -21.90 -14.17
C LEU A 24 -56.71 -20.76 -13.16
N LEU A 25 -57.68 -19.83 -13.07
CA LEU A 25 -57.55 -18.59 -12.30
C LEU A 25 -57.23 -18.82 -10.80
N PRO A 26 -57.89 -19.75 -10.07
CA PRO A 26 -57.54 -20.05 -8.68
C PRO A 26 -56.08 -20.48 -8.49
N TYR A 27 -55.54 -21.30 -9.39
CA TYR A 27 -54.16 -21.80 -9.29
C TYR A 27 -53.13 -20.69 -9.47
N LEU A 28 -53.38 -19.75 -10.38
CA LEU A 28 -52.51 -18.59 -10.61
C LEU A 28 -52.53 -17.62 -9.41
N VAL A 29 -53.70 -17.36 -8.83
CA VAL A 29 -53.83 -16.45 -7.69
C VAL A 29 -53.24 -17.06 -6.41
N VAL A 30 -53.47 -18.35 -6.14
CA VAL A 30 -52.82 -19.04 -5.02
C VAL A 30 -51.30 -19.03 -5.20
N ALA A 31 -50.78 -19.43 -6.36
CA ALA A 31 -49.34 -19.49 -6.59
C ALA A 31 -48.66 -18.11 -6.46
N ASN A 32 -49.27 -17.04 -7.00
CA ASN A 32 -48.76 -15.69 -6.83
C ASN A 32 -48.90 -15.19 -5.39
N GLY A 33 -50.02 -15.47 -4.71
CA GLY A 33 -50.24 -15.11 -3.31
C GLY A 33 -49.19 -15.73 -2.38
N ILE A 34 -48.88 -17.02 -2.59
CA ILE A 34 -47.82 -17.73 -1.84
C ILE A 34 -46.45 -17.14 -2.17
N GLY A 35 -46.12 -16.94 -3.46
CA GLY A 35 -44.79 -16.46 -3.84
C GLY A 35 -44.49 -15.03 -3.39
N PHE A 36 -45.47 -14.11 -3.47
CA PHE A 36 -45.29 -12.74 -2.97
C PHE A 36 -45.22 -12.68 -1.44
N SER A 37 -46.09 -13.41 -0.73
CA SER A 37 -46.04 -13.46 0.73
C SER A 37 -44.77 -14.13 1.24
N ALA A 38 -44.30 -15.21 0.59
CA ALA A 38 -43.02 -15.84 0.90
C ALA A 38 -41.85 -14.88 0.72
N THR A 39 -41.84 -14.10 -0.36
CA THR A 39 -40.79 -13.10 -0.62
C THR A 39 -40.82 -11.99 0.42
N LEU A 40 -42.00 -11.43 0.71
CA LEU A 40 -42.16 -10.35 1.68
C LEU A 40 -41.74 -10.79 3.09
N LEU A 41 -42.23 -11.94 3.55
CA LEU A 41 -41.89 -12.52 4.84
C LEU A 41 -40.41 -12.89 4.93
N SER A 42 -39.84 -13.45 3.86
CA SER A 42 -38.41 -13.79 3.78
C SER A 42 -37.53 -12.55 3.94
N VAL A 43 -37.89 -11.43 3.28
CA VAL A 43 -37.17 -10.16 3.40
C VAL A 43 -37.38 -9.52 4.78
N ALA A 44 -38.60 -9.57 5.33
CA ALA A 44 -38.90 -9.06 6.66
C ALA A 44 -38.15 -9.80 7.76
N ALA A 45 -38.12 -11.14 7.69
CA ALA A 45 -37.35 -11.99 8.60
C ALA A 45 -35.84 -11.70 8.53
N ASP A 46 -35.30 -11.54 7.32
CA ASP A 46 -33.89 -11.15 7.14
C ASP A 46 -33.59 -9.78 7.72
N ARG A 47 -34.49 -8.80 7.62
CA ARG A 47 -34.30 -7.49 8.24
C ARG A 47 -34.34 -7.57 9.77
N LEU A 48 -35.31 -8.29 10.32
CA LEU A 48 -35.50 -8.41 11.78
C LEU A 48 -34.30 -9.08 12.46
N VAL A 49 -33.75 -10.13 11.83
CA VAL A 49 -32.63 -10.90 12.39
C VAL A 49 -31.28 -10.47 11.78
N ARG A 50 -31.23 -9.31 11.11
CA ARG A 50 -30.02 -8.77 10.43
C ARG A 50 -29.32 -9.81 9.53
N GLY A 51 -30.08 -10.67 8.87
CA GLY A 51 -29.60 -11.69 7.95
C GLY A 51 -28.91 -12.89 8.61
N LYS A 52 -28.97 -13.03 9.94
CA LYS A 52 -28.36 -14.15 10.69
C LYS A 52 -29.25 -15.39 10.81
N LEU A 53 -30.50 -15.33 10.36
CA LEU A 53 -31.41 -16.48 10.44
C LEU A 53 -30.96 -17.57 9.45
N ALA A 54 -30.61 -18.74 9.98
CA ALA A 54 -30.21 -19.87 9.15
C ALA A 54 -31.36 -20.32 8.21
N LEU A 55 -31.00 -20.94 7.10
CA LEU A 55 -31.93 -21.35 6.05
C LEU A 55 -33.07 -22.24 6.57
N VAL A 56 -32.74 -23.20 7.43
CA VAL A 56 -33.69 -24.20 7.97
C VAL A 56 -34.80 -23.57 8.83
N PRO A 57 -34.52 -22.78 9.89
CA PRO A 57 -35.58 -22.13 10.68
C PRO A 57 -36.37 -21.11 9.85
N LYS A 58 -35.74 -20.47 8.86
CA LYS A 58 -36.44 -19.57 7.96
C LYS A 58 -37.47 -20.30 7.10
N ILE A 59 -37.12 -21.45 6.52
CA ILE A 59 -38.07 -22.28 5.76
C ILE A 59 -39.20 -22.77 6.65
N LEU A 60 -38.89 -23.24 7.88
CA LEU A 60 -39.89 -23.76 8.82
C LEU A 60 -40.92 -22.72 9.28
N ILE A 61 -40.59 -21.43 9.25
CA ILE A 61 -41.49 -20.35 9.68
C ILE A 61 -42.14 -19.66 8.48
N VAL A 62 -41.35 -19.29 7.47
CA VAL A 62 -41.80 -18.48 6.34
C VAL A 62 -42.65 -19.29 5.36
N ALA A 63 -42.30 -20.55 5.09
CA ALA A 63 -43.03 -21.35 4.11
C ALA A 63 -44.46 -21.70 4.57
N PRO A 64 -44.71 -22.10 5.84
CA PRO A 64 -46.09 -22.32 6.29
C PRO A 64 -46.91 -21.03 6.34
N ALA A 65 -46.31 -19.93 6.80
CA ALA A 65 -46.98 -18.64 6.87
C ALA A 65 -47.34 -18.09 5.47
N SER A 66 -46.47 -18.26 4.47
CA SER A 66 -46.75 -17.81 3.11
C SER A 66 -47.82 -18.66 2.41
N VAL A 67 -47.83 -19.98 2.66
CA VAL A 67 -48.92 -20.85 2.20
C VAL A 67 -50.24 -20.38 2.79
N PHE A 68 -50.30 -20.19 4.12
CA PHE A 68 -51.51 -19.74 4.80
C PHE A 68 -52.04 -18.40 4.23
N ILE A 69 -51.16 -17.40 4.11
CA ILE A 69 -51.53 -16.08 3.56
C ILE A 69 -51.98 -16.19 2.10
N GLY A 70 -51.25 -16.95 1.27
CA GLY A 70 -51.60 -17.11 -0.14
C GLY A 70 -52.97 -17.74 -0.37
N PHE A 71 -53.35 -18.71 0.46
CA PHE A 71 -54.66 -19.34 0.41
C PHE A 71 -55.78 -18.41 0.90
N GLU A 72 -55.59 -17.69 2.01
CA GLU A 72 -56.61 -16.76 2.51
C GLU A 72 -56.83 -15.57 1.55
N VAL A 73 -55.77 -15.08 0.90
CA VAL A 73 -55.87 -14.05 -0.15
C VAL A 73 -56.65 -14.60 -1.35
N ALA A 74 -56.38 -15.83 -1.79
CA ALA A 74 -57.10 -16.43 -2.91
C ALA A 74 -58.58 -16.72 -2.58
N ALA A 75 -58.87 -17.21 -1.38
CA ALA A 75 -60.23 -17.49 -0.91
C ALA A 75 -61.09 -16.23 -0.82
N SER A 76 -60.54 -15.15 -0.26
CA SER A 76 -61.21 -13.84 -0.18
C SER A 76 -61.40 -13.15 -1.53
N THR A 77 -60.57 -13.44 -2.54
CA THR A 77 -60.63 -12.78 -3.85
C THR A 77 -61.52 -13.50 -4.87
N ILE A 78 -61.50 -14.84 -4.92
CA ILE A 78 -62.15 -15.62 -5.99
C ILE A 78 -63.37 -16.43 -5.50
N GLY A 79 -63.58 -16.57 -4.18
CA GLY A 79 -64.77 -17.20 -3.59
C GLY A 79 -64.92 -18.73 -3.81
N HIS A 80 -64.11 -19.33 -4.69
CA HIS A 80 -64.12 -20.76 -5.04
C HIS A 80 -62.94 -21.55 -4.43
N VAL A 81 -62.09 -20.90 -3.62
CA VAL A 81 -61.02 -21.55 -2.87
C VAL A 81 -61.47 -21.67 -1.41
N PRO A 82 -61.42 -22.87 -0.81
CA PRO A 82 -61.83 -23.05 0.58
C PRO A 82 -60.93 -22.26 1.53
N HIS A 83 -61.52 -21.53 2.48
CA HIS A 83 -60.79 -20.93 3.59
C HIS A 83 -60.12 -22.02 4.42
N LEU A 84 -58.85 -21.79 4.80
CA LEU A 84 -58.13 -22.70 5.68
C LEU A 84 -58.62 -22.56 7.12
N ILE A 85 -59.11 -21.36 7.49
CA ILE A 85 -59.68 -21.08 8.80
C ILE A 85 -61.07 -21.71 8.92
N GLY A 86 -61.24 -22.64 9.87
CA GLY A 86 -62.55 -23.09 10.37
C GLY A 86 -63.30 -24.16 9.58
N ARG A 87 -62.92 -24.51 8.33
CA ARG A 87 -63.63 -25.51 7.50
C ARG A 87 -62.76 -26.59 6.82
N ALA A 88 -61.44 -26.59 7.02
CA ALA A 88 -60.55 -27.52 6.33
C ALA A 88 -60.41 -28.88 7.06
N GLY A 89 -60.99 -29.94 6.51
CA GLY A 89 -60.71 -31.31 6.95
C GLY A 89 -59.34 -31.83 6.50
N VAL A 90 -58.85 -32.93 7.09
CA VAL A 90 -57.52 -33.52 6.79
C VAL A 90 -57.30 -33.79 5.29
N LYS A 91 -58.35 -34.11 4.54
CA LYS A 91 -58.29 -34.31 3.08
C LYS A 91 -57.91 -33.04 2.31
N VAL A 92 -58.34 -31.87 2.77
CA VAL A 92 -57.99 -30.57 2.18
C VAL A 92 -56.51 -30.28 2.41
N TRP A 93 -56.01 -30.52 3.62
CA TRP A 93 -54.60 -30.37 3.96
C TRP A 93 -53.68 -31.30 3.15
N LEU A 94 -54.07 -32.56 2.98
CA LEU A 94 -53.33 -33.52 2.13
C LEU A 94 -53.33 -33.12 0.66
N ALA A 95 -54.45 -32.61 0.14
CA ALA A 95 -54.55 -32.16 -1.25
C ALA A 95 -53.64 -30.97 -1.58
N TYR A 96 -53.26 -30.17 -0.57
CA TYR A 96 -52.40 -28.99 -0.73
C TYR A 96 -50.99 -29.16 -0.13
N GLY A 97 -50.60 -30.38 0.27
CA GLY A 97 -49.25 -30.66 0.78
C GLY A 97 -48.13 -30.27 -0.18
N SER A 98 -48.38 -30.35 -1.50
CA SER A 98 -47.46 -29.91 -2.55
C SER A 98 -47.18 -28.40 -2.54
N SER A 99 -48.11 -27.57 -2.06
CA SER A 99 -47.94 -26.12 -1.93
C SER A 99 -46.88 -25.75 -0.90
N PHE A 100 -46.74 -26.55 0.18
CA PHE A 100 -45.67 -26.37 1.16
C PHE A 100 -44.28 -26.68 0.60
N VAL A 101 -44.17 -27.71 -0.25
CA VAL A 101 -42.92 -28.06 -0.93
C VAL A 101 -42.46 -26.93 -1.85
N VAL A 102 -43.39 -26.36 -2.62
CA VAL A 102 -43.12 -25.22 -3.52
C VAL A 102 -42.75 -23.96 -2.74
N ALA A 103 -43.48 -23.65 -1.65
CA ALA A 103 -43.16 -22.51 -0.80
C ALA A 103 -41.78 -22.65 -0.14
N GLY A 104 -41.43 -23.85 0.31
CA GLY A 104 -40.10 -24.17 0.84
C GLY A 104 -39.01 -23.99 -0.22
N ALA A 105 -39.21 -24.51 -1.43
CA ALA A 105 -38.27 -24.36 -2.54
C ALA A 105 -38.08 -22.89 -2.94
N ALA A 106 -39.17 -22.10 -3.02
CA ALA A 106 -39.10 -20.68 -3.32
C ALA A 106 -38.35 -19.89 -2.21
N CYS A 107 -38.61 -20.21 -0.94
CA CYS A 107 -37.92 -19.59 0.19
C CYS A 107 -36.41 -19.92 0.19
N ALA A 108 -36.05 -21.17 -0.10
CA ALA A 108 -34.67 -21.61 -0.24
C ALA A 108 -33.96 -20.88 -1.39
N PHE A 109 -34.59 -20.83 -2.57
CA PHE A 109 -34.04 -20.14 -3.74
C PHE A 109 -33.77 -18.66 -3.47
N VAL A 110 -34.75 -17.93 -2.91
CA VAL A 110 -34.60 -16.51 -2.57
C VAL A 110 -33.48 -16.30 -1.56
N SER A 111 -33.39 -17.15 -0.54
CA SER A 111 -32.37 -17.02 0.52
C SER A 111 -30.96 -17.26 -0.02
N VAL A 112 -30.76 -18.29 -0.85
CA VAL A 112 -29.48 -18.55 -1.53
C VAL A 112 -29.11 -17.40 -2.46
N PHE A 113 -30.06 -16.89 -3.24
CA PHE A 113 -29.81 -15.78 -4.16
C PHE A 113 -29.40 -14.50 -3.43
N VAL A 114 -30.09 -14.14 -2.36
CA VAL A 114 -29.75 -12.98 -1.53
C VAL A 114 -28.39 -13.15 -0.86
N GLN A 115 -28.08 -14.34 -0.37
CA GLN A 115 -26.78 -14.62 0.25
C GLN A 115 -25.64 -14.55 -0.77
N ALA A 116 -25.84 -15.09 -1.98
CA ALA A 116 -24.90 -14.97 -3.07
C ALA A 116 -24.67 -13.52 -3.51
N ALA A 117 -25.74 -12.71 -3.58
CA ALA A 117 -25.63 -11.27 -3.88
C ALA A 117 -24.85 -10.51 -2.79
N ARG A 118 -25.09 -10.81 -1.51
CA ARG A 118 -24.33 -10.23 -0.39
C ARG A 118 -22.84 -10.60 -0.46
N MET A 119 -22.54 -11.87 -0.73
CA MET A 119 -21.16 -12.36 -0.87
C MET A 119 -20.42 -11.67 -2.01
N ARG A 120 -21.08 -11.48 -3.15
CA ARG A 120 -20.51 -10.73 -4.28
C ARG A 120 -20.19 -9.29 -3.90
N ALA A 121 -21.13 -8.61 -3.24
CA ALA A 121 -20.92 -7.24 -2.77
C ALA A 121 -19.74 -7.15 -1.79
N SER A 122 -19.62 -8.07 -0.82
CA SER A 122 -18.49 -8.07 0.13
C SER A 122 -17.15 -8.39 -0.53
N LEU A 123 -17.14 -9.25 -1.55
CA LEU A 123 -15.92 -9.53 -2.32
C LEU A 123 -15.50 -8.33 -3.16
N GLU A 124 -16.46 -7.60 -3.73
CA GLU A 124 -16.17 -6.36 -4.46
C GLU A 124 -15.61 -5.27 -3.54
N THR A 125 -16.16 -5.09 -2.34
CA THR A 125 -15.61 -4.12 -1.36
C THR A 125 -14.20 -4.52 -0.92
N GLN A 126 -13.96 -5.79 -0.58
CA GLN A 126 -12.61 -6.28 -0.25
C GLN A 126 -11.62 -6.10 -1.39
N ARG A 127 -12.04 -6.33 -2.64
CA ARG A 127 -11.20 -6.10 -3.82
C ARG A 127 -10.85 -4.63 -3.99
N ARG A 128 -11.79 -3.72 -3.76
CA ARG A 128 -11.56 -2.27 -3.81
C ARG A 128 -10.59 -1.83 -2.73
N GLU A 129 -10.83 -2.22 -1.48
CA GLU A 129 -9.95 -1.92 -0.34
C GLU A 129 -8.52 -2.44 -0.58
N ALA A 130 -8.39 -3.67 -1.09
CA ALA A 130 -7.08 -4.23 -1.43
C ALA A 130 -6.39 -3.50 -2.59
N ALA A 131 -7.15 -3.03 -3.59
CA ALA A 131 -6.61 -2.25 -4.69
C ALA A 131 -6.16 -0.85 -4.22
N GLU A 132 -6.95 -0.18 -3.38
CA GLU A 132 -6.62 1.10 -2.77
C GLU A 132 -5.38 0.99 -1.88
N ALA A 133 -5.28 -0.05 -1.04
CA ALA A 133 -4.10 -0.30 -0.22
C ALA A 133 -2.84 -0.51 -1.07
N ARG A 134 -2.92 -1.27 -2.17
CA ARG A 134 -1.81 -1.45 -3.12
C ARG A 134 -1.42 -0.15 -3.80
N GLN A 135 -2.38 0.68 -4.18
CA GLN A 135 -2.11 2.00 -4.76
C GLN A 135 -1.43 2.91 -3.75
N ALA A 136 -1.90 2.95 -2.51
CA ALA A 136 -1.29 3.73 -1.43
C ALA A 136 0.14 3.26 -1.13
N GLU A 137 0.37 1.94 -1.07
CA GLU A 137 1.71 1.37 -0.91
C GLU A 137 2.63 1.77 -2.07
N THR A 138 2.14 1.66 -3.31
CA THR A 138 2.91 2.03 -4.51
C THR A 138 3.23 3.52 -4.51
N ALA A 139 2.27 4.38 -4.17
CA ALA A 139 2.46 5.82 -4.05
C ALA A 139 3.46 6.18 -2.94
N ALA A 140 3.40 5.50 -1.79
CA ALA A 140 4.36 5.68 -0.70
C ALA A 140 5.77 5.25 -1.13
N ARG A 141 5.92 4.12 -1.83
CA ARG A 141 7.20 3.68 -2.40
C ARG A 141 7.73 4.68 -3.43
N LEU A 142 6.87 5.20 -4.31
CA LEU A 142 7.25 6.23 -5.28
C LEU A 142 7.67 7.54 -4.60
N ALA A 143 6.95 7.97 -3.55
CA ALA A 143 7.32 9.13 -2.76
C ALA A 143 8.66 8.93 -2.03
N LEU A 144 8.92 7.74 -1.50
CA LEU A 144 10.21 7.37 -0.92
C LEU A 144 11.34 7.39 -1.96
N LEU A 145 11.07 6.95 -3.20
CA LEU A 145 12.03 7.05 -4.30
C LEU A 145 12.28 8.50 -4.71
N GLN A 146 11.25 9.34 -4.77
CA GLN A 146 11.37 10.78 -5.07
C GLN A 146 12.11 11.54 -3.96
N ALA A 147 11.94 11.14 -2.70
CA ALA A 147 12.61 11.75 -1.56
C ALA A 147 14.11 11.44 -1.47
N GLN A 148 14.64 10.50 -2.25
CA GLN A 148 16.06 10.11 -2.22
C GLN A 148 17.00 11.06 -2.97
N ILE A 149 16.48 12.05 -3.69
CA ILE A 149 17.27 13.15 -4.23
C ILE A 149 16.83 14.41 -3.51
N GLU A 150 17.75 15.08 -2.80
CA GLU A 150 17.44 16.36 -2.14
C GLU A 150 17.03 17.39 -3.20
N PRO A 151 15.75 17.79 -3.29
CA PRO A 151 15.27 18.62 -4.39
C PRO A 151 15.97 19.97 -4.41
N HIS A 152 16.31 20.47 -3.21
CA HIS A 152 17.02 21.72 -3.03
C HIS A 152 18.43 21.68 -3.65
N PHE A 153 19.19 20.61 -3.45
CA PHE A 153 20.50 20.44 -4.10
C PHE A 153 20.37 20.47 -5.63
N LEU A 154 19.36 19.78 -6.17
CA LEU A 154 19.12 19.74 -7.62
C LEU A 154 18.78 21.12 -8.18
N PHE A 155 17.83 21.84 -7.57
CA PHE A 155 17.43 23.19 -8.02
C PHE A 155 18.59 24.18 -7.92
N ASN A 156 19.37 24.13 -6.83
CA ASN A 156 20.55 25.00 -6.68
C ASN A 156 21.64 24.69 -7.70
N THR A 157 21.85 23.42 -8.01
CA THR A 157 22.81 23.01 -9.02
C THR A 157 22.39 23.52 -10.40
N LEU A 158 21.11 23.38 -10.77
CA LEU A 158 20.58 23.88 -12.04
C LEU A 158 20.61 25.41 -12.14
N ALA A 159 20.30 26.12 -11.05
CA ALA A 159 20.39 27.59 -11.02
C ALA A 159 21.84 28.07 -11.22
N ASN A 160 22.83 27.38 -10.65
CA ASN A 160 24.23 27.70 -10.87
C ASN A 160 24.65 27.41 -12.31
N VAL A 161 24.23 26.28 -12.89
CA VAL A 161 24.43 26.01 -14.32
C VAL A 161 23.87 27.14 -15.18
N GLN A 162 22.64 27.60 -14.92
CA GLN A 162 22.05 28.74 -15.66
C GLN A 162 22.92 30.00 -15.57
N SER A 163 23.45 30.32 -14.38
CA SER A 163 24.37 31.45 -14.21
C SER A 163 25.72 31.26 -14.92
N LEU A 164 26.19 30.01 -15.10
CA LEU A 164 27.46 29.71 -15.76
C LEU A 164 27.34 29.69 -17.28
N ILE A 165 26.17 29.37 -17.85
CA ILE A 165 25.99 29.27 -19.31
C ILE A 165 26.45 30.54 -20.04
N GLU A 166 26.21 31.72 -19.48
CA GLU A 166 26.62 33.00 -20.09
C GLU A 166 28.05 33.41 -19.73
N ARG A 167 28.54 33.04 -18.54
CA ARG A 167 29.82 33.53 -17.98
C ARG A 167 31.00 32.61 -18.25
N ASP A 168 30.78 31.30 -18.17
CA ASP A 168 31.77 30.25 -18.37
C ASP A 168 31.08 28.95 -18.87
N PRO A 169 30.83 28.85 -20.19
CA PRO A 169 30.16 27.70 -20.79
C PRO A 169 30.88 26.36 -20.56
N THR A 170 32.21 26.40 -20.45
CA THR A 170 33.04 25.20 -20.22
C THR A 170 32.80 24.66 -18.81
N ARG A 171 32.79 25.53 -17.79
CA ARG A 171 32.41 25.13 -16.43
C ARG A 171 30.96 24.70 -16.33
N ALA A 172 30.03 25.35 -17.04
CA ALA A 172 28.63 24.92 -17.10
C ALA A 172 28.48 23.49 -17.64
N THR A 173 29.19 23.17 -18.72
CA THR A 173 29.21 21.83 -19.33
C THR A 173 29.78 20.79 -18.36
N THR A 174 30.90 21.11 -17.70
CA THR A 174 31.52 20.24 -16.69
C THR A 174 30.60 19.98 -15.50
N MET A 175 29.84 20.99 -15.07
CA MET A 175 28.85 20.87 -14.00
C MET A 175 27.67 19.99 -14.41
N LEU A 176 27.18 20.12 -15.65
CA LEU A 176 26.12 19.26 -16.20
C LEU A 176 26.57 17.80 -16.32
N ASP A 177 27.80 17.53 -16.77
CA ASP A 177 28.35 16.18 -16.84
C ASP A 177 28.48 15.55 -15.45
N SER A 178 28.94 16.34 -14.48
CA SER A 178 29.04 15.89 -13.08
C SER A 178 27.67 15.61 -12.48
N LEU A 179 26.67 16.46 -12.76
CA LEU A 179 25.28 16.24 -12.35
C LEU A 179 24.68 14.99 -13.00
N ASN A 180 24.90 14.78 -14.29
CA ASN A 180 24.46 13.56 -14.99
C ASN A 180 25.09 12.30 -14.39
N ARG A 181 26.38 12.35 -14.06
CA ARG A 181 27.09 11.24 -13.41
C ARG A 181 26.51 10.96 -12.02
N TYR A 182 26.30 12.00 -11.22
CA TYR A 182 25.66 11.91 -9.90
C TYR A 182 24.26 11.29 -9.99
N LEU A 183 23.39 11.79 -10.88
CA LEU A 183 22.02 11.27 -11.05
C LEU A 183 22.02 9.81 -11.52
N ARG A 184 22.89 9.44 -12.47
CA ARG A 184 23.02 8.04 -12.93
C ARG A 184 23.48 7.12 -11.80
N ALA A 185 24.50 7.54 -11.04
CA ALA A 185 25.03 6.78 -9.92
C ALA A 185 24.00 6.64 -8.79
N SER A 186 23.25 7.70 -8.47
CA SER A 186 22.21 7.71 -7.43
C SER A 186 21.01 6.83 -7.83
N LEU A 187 20.42 7.04 -9.02
CA LEU A 187 19.24 6.30 -9.47
C LEU A 187 19.50 4.81 -9.78
N GLY A 188 20.71 4.48 -10.25
CA GLY A 188 21.10 3.10 -10.53
C GLY A 188 21.19 2.22 -9.28
N ARG A 189 21.36 2.84 -8.10
CA ARG A 189 21.66 2.13 -6.84
C ARG A 189 20.47 1.86 -5.97
N THR A 190 19.41 2.68 -6.06
CA THR A 190 18.15 2.40 -5.37
C THR A 190 17.52 1.05 -5.79
N ARG A 191 17.95 0.49 -6.94
CA ARG A 191 17.48 -0.80 -7.46
C ARG A 191 18.38 -2.00 -7.11
N LYS A 192 19.61 -1.79 -6.62
CA LYS A 192 20.56 -2.86 -6.30
C LYS A 192 20.60 -3.12 -4.79
N ALA A 193 20.58 -4.38 -4.37
CA ALA A 193 20.72 -4.77 -2.96
C ALA A 193 22.14 -4.54 -2.41
N THR A 194 23.14 -4.59 -3.29
CA THR A 194 24.57 -4.45 -2.98
C THR A 194 25.28 -3.64 -4.06
N ALA A 195 26.15 -2.73 -3.66
CA ALA A 195 27.05 -1.94 -4.49
C ALA A 195 28.51 -2.24 -4.11
N THR A 196 29.50 -1.75 -4.85
CA THR A 196 30.91 -1.78 -4.41
C THR A 196 31.29 -0.49 -3.69
N LEU A 197 32.40 -0.52 -2.94
CA LEU A 197 33.01 0.70 -2.41
C LEU A 197 33.38 1.68 -3.54
N GLU A 198 33.88 1.19 -4.67
CA GLU A 198 34.19 2.01 -5.85
C GLU A 198 32.97 2.76 -6.33
N GLU A 199 31.84 2.06 -6.45
CA GLU A 199 30.58 2.69 -6.76
C GLU A 199 30.33 3.81 -5.72
N GLU A 200 30.31 3.54 -4.41
CA GLU A 200 30.10 4.60 -3.39
C GLU A 200 31.04 5.79 -3.54
N LEU A 201 32.31 5.57 -3.86
CA LEU A 201 33.31 6.59 -4.12
C LEU A 201 33.02 7.44 -5.36
N GLU A 202 32.64 6.82 -6.49
CA GLU A 202 32.28 7.55 -7.72
C GLU A 202 31.11 8.53 -7.49
N LEU A 203 30.14 8.11 -6.67
CA LEU A 203 28.96 8.91 -6.35
C LEU A 203 29.35 10.15 -5.52
N VAL A 204 30.13 9.95 -4.45
CA VAL A 204 30.55 11.06 -3.60
C VAL A 204 31.58 11.95 -4.28
N GLU A 205 32.41 11.41 -5.16
CA GLU A 205 33.34 12.22 -5.96
C GLU A 205 32.56 13.13 -6.93
N ALA A 206 31.53 12.62 -7.59
CA ALA A 206 30.66 13.44 -8.44
C ALA A 206 29.97 14.55 -7.63
N LEU A 207 29.49 14.23 -6.42
CA LEU A 207 28.90 15.21 -5.50
C LEU A 207 29.92 16.30 -5.09
N LEU A 208 31.14 15.90 -4.70
CA LEU A 208 32.22 16.81 -4.32
C LEU A 208 32.65 17.71 -5.48
N LYS A 209 32.71 17.20 -6.71
CA LYS A 209 32.97 17.99 -7.92
C LYS A 209 31.91 19.07 -8.14
N ILE A 210 30.63 18.72 -8.03
CA ILE A 210 29.52 19.68 -8.14
C ILE A 210 29.65 20.76 -7.05
N ALA A 211 29.90 20.34 -5.81
CA ALA A 211 30.06 21.26 -4.68
C ALA A 211 31.27 22.20 -4.87
N THR A 212 32.38 21.69 -5.39
CA THR A 212 33.60 22.46 -5.66
C THR A 212 33.37 23.49 -6.75
N LEU A 213 32.71 23.12 -7.86
CA LEU A 213 32.35 24.04 -8.92
C LEU A 213 31.42 25.16 -8.42
N ARG A 214 30.49 24.81 -7.52
CA ARG A 214 29.52 25.74 -6.94
C ARG A 214 30.15 26.72 -5.93
N LEU A 215 30.99 26.21 -5.03
CA LEU A 215 31.61 27.00 -3.96
C LEU A 215 32.88 27.74 -4.40
N GLY A 216 33.53 27.25 -5.46
CA GLY A 216 34.84 27.68 -5.92
C GLY A 216 35.97 26.80 -5.36
N GLU A 217 37.00 26.60 -6.18
CA GLU A 217 38.16 25.75 -5.85
C GLU A 217 38.96 26.27 -4.63
N GLU A 218 38.88 27.57 -4.35
CA GLU A 218 39.52 28.18 -3.18
C GLU A 218 38.80 27.85 -1.86
N ARG A 219 37.48 27.58 -1.93
CA ARG A 219 36.63 27.33 -0.75
C ARG A 219 36.41 25.86 -0.44
N LEU A 220 36.53 24.97 -1.41
CA LEU A 220 36.42 23.53 -1.18
C LEU A 220 37.54 22.80 -1.90
N ARG A 221 38.37 22.12 -1.12
CA ARG A 221 39.30 21.10 -1.61
C ARG A 221 38.88 19.76 -1.07
N TYR A 222 39.17 18.69 -1.80
CA TYR A 222 38.90 17.35 -1.30
C TYR A 222 39.97 16.34 -1.70
N ALA A 223 40.07 15.27 -0.92
CA ALA A 223 40.96 14.15 -1.19
C ALA A 223 40.28 12.82 -0.84
N ILE A 224 40.50 11.80 -1.68
CA ILE A 224 40.01 10.44 -1.47
C ILE A 224 41.22 9.51 -1.35
N ASP A 225 41.44 9.00 -0.14
CA ASP A 225 42.55 8.15 0.27
C ASP A 225 42.02 6.75 0.60
N VAL A 226 41.74 5.97 -0.45
CA VAL A 226 41.23 4.59 -0.33
C VAL A 226 42.13 3.67 -1.18
N PRO A 227 42.78 2.67 -0.57
CA PRO A 227 43.57 1.68 -1.30
C PRO A 227 42.75 0.92 -2.34
N ASP A 228 43.33 0.67 -3.51
CA ASP A 228 42.63 0.00 -4.62
C ASP A 228 42.12 -1.40 -4.25
N ALA A 229 42.83 -2.10 -3.36
CA ALA A 229 42.42 -3.40 -2.85
C ALA A 229 41.07 -3.40 -2.12
N LEU A 230 40.62 -2.24 -1.62
CA LEU A 230 39.34 -2.09 -0.91
C LEU A 230 38.19 -1.67 -1.82
N ARG A 231 38.49 -1.09 -3.00
CA ARG A 231 37.49 -0.52 -3.92
C ARG A 231 36.46 -1.55 -4.41
N ALA A 232 36.86 -2.81 -4.57
CA ALA A 232 35.97 -3.87 -5.03
C ALA A 232 35.08 -4.49 -3.92
N LEU A 233 35.24 -4.08 -2.65
CA LEU A 233 34.49 -4.66 -1.54
C LEU A 233 32.98 -4.38 -1.68
N PRO A 234 32.12 -5.38 -1.46
CA PRO A 234 30.68 -5.18 -1.49
C PRO A 234 30.21 -4.39 -0.27
N LEU A 235 29.40 -3.37 -0.50
CA LEU A 235 28.81 -2.51 0.51
C LEU A 235 27.32 -2.24 0.22
N PRO A 236 26.52 -2.01 1.27
CA PRO A 236 25.18 -1.45 1.10
C PRO A 236 25.27 -0.09 0.41
N PRO A 237 24.43 0.21 -0.59
CA PRO A 237 24.49 1.47 -1.31
C PRO A 237 24.10 2.64 -0.41
N LEU A 238 24.59 3.85 -0.69
CA LEU A 238 24.25 5.10 0.01
C LEU A 238 24.66 5.13 1.49
N LEU A 239 25.82 4.55 1.83
CA LEU A 239 26.40 4.68 3.18
C LEU A 239 27.34 5.88 3.28
N LEU A 240 28.09 6.18 2.22
CA LEU A 240 29.11 7.22 2.25
C LEU A 240 28.54 8.60 1.92
N GLN A 241 27.55 8.66 1.02
CA GLN A 241 26.90 9.91 0.60
C GLN A 241 26.40 10.76 1.77
N PRO A 242 25.63 10.24 2.75
CA PRO A 242 25.11 11.09 3.83
C PRO A 242 26.21 11.69 4.72
N LEU A 243 27.38 11.03 4.82
CA LEU A 243 28.51 11.55 5.57
C LEU A 243 29.17 12.72 4.84
N VAL A 244 29.30 12.62 3.52
CA VAL A 244 29.85 13.68 2.67
C VAL A 244 28.89 14.87 2.59
N GLU A 245 27.59 14.63 2.48
CA GLU A 245 26.57 15.68 2.54
C GLU A 245 26.63 16.44 3.87
N ASN A 246 26.75 15.73 5.00
CA ASN A 246 26.91 16.37 6.30
C ASN A 246 28.16 17.24 6.37
N ALA A 247 29.31 16.74 5.88
CA ALA A 247 30.56 17.50 5.85
C ALA A 247 30.42 18.80 5.03
N LEU A 248 29.73 18.74 3.89
CA LEU A 248 29.49 19.90 3.02
C LEU A 248 28.51 20.89 3.65
N LEU A 249 27.29 20.44 3.96
CA LEU A 249 26.18 21.29 4.40
C LEU A 249 26.42 21.91 5.78
N HIS A 250 26.99 21.13 6.70
CA HIS A 250 27.16 21.56 8.09
C HIS A 250 28.59 21.99 8.43
N GLY A 251 29.59 21.50 7.69
CA GLY A 251 30.99 21.86 7.90
C GLY A 251 31.44 23.02 7.00
N ILE A 252 31.44 22.78 5.69
CA ILE A 252 32.10 23.67 4.71
C ILE A 252 31.23 24.87 4.32
N GLU A 253 29.95 24.67 3.98
CA GLU A 253 29.07 25.76 3.53
C GLU A 253 28.95 26.92 4.54
N PRO A 254 28.81 26.66 5.86
CA PRO A 254 28.77 27.72 6.87
C PRO A 254 30.14 28.36 7.15
N SER A 255 31.24 27.71 6.77
CA SER A 255 32.60 28.20 7.00
C SER A 255 32.96 29.29 5.99
N VAL A 256 33.16 30.52 6.44
CA VAL A 256 33.53 31.66 5.57
C VAL A 256 34.79 31.36 4.76
N ASP A 257 35.81 30.80 5.41
CA ASP A 257 37.10 30.46 4.78
C ASP A 257 37.03 29.19 3.90
N GLY A 258 35.88 28.51 3.89
CA GLY A 258 35.75 27.19 3.28
C GLY A 258 36.46 26.10 4.08
N GLY A 259 36.99 25.09 3.40
CA GLY A 259 37.78 24.03 4.01
C GLY A 259 38.07 22.85 3.09
N ASP A 260 38.51 21.77 3.72
CA ASP A 260 38.95 20.54 3.09
C ASP A 260 38.03 19.39 3.53
N VAL A 261 37.64 18.53 2.60
CA VAL A 261 36.93 17.27 2.89
C VAL A 261 37.83 16.11 2.51
N ARG A 262 38.13 15.22 3.46
CA ARG A 262 38.95 14.03 3.23
C ARG A 262 38.15 12.77 3.50
N ILE A 263 38.15 11.88 2.51
CA ILE A 263 37.58 10.54 2.61
C ILE A 263 38.75 9.58 2.73
N ARG A 264 38.75 8.74 3.77
CA ARG A 264 39.79 7.72 3.97
C ARG A 264 39.15 6.35 4.18
N GLY A 265 39.77 5.31 3.63
CA GLY A 265 39.37 3.92 3.82
C GLY A 265 40.56 3.05 4.22
N THR A 266 40.43 2.32 5.31
CA THR A 266 41.45 1.37 5.77
C THR A 266 40.81 0.04 6.15
N ARG A 267 41.60 -1.04 6.10
CA ARG A 267 41.21 -2.34 6.64
C ARG A 267 41.86 -2.52 8.00
N ASP A 268 41.06 -2.84 9.01
CA ASP A 268 41.50 -3.19 10.35
C ASP A 268 40.96 -4.59 10.67
N GLY A 269 41.79 -5.61 10.44
CA GLY A 269 41.39 -7.01 10.54
C GLY A 269 40.24 -7.38 9.60
N ASP A 270 39.09 -7.71 10.18
CA ASP A 270 37.83 -8.05 9.48
C ASP A 270 36.85 -6.86 9.40
N LEU A 271 37.34 -5.64 9.66
CA LEU A 271 36.57 -4.40 9.54
C LEU A 271 37.13 -3.53 8.42
N LEU A 272 36.22 -3.01 7.59
CA LEU A 272 36.47 -1.83 6.78
C LEU A 272 36.15 -0.59 7.61
N VAL A 273 37.13 0.30 7.77
CA VAL A 273 36.98 1.59 8.42
C VAL A 273 36.96 2.67 7.35
N LEU A 274 35.79 3.31 7.17
CA LEU A 274 35.64 4.46 6.27
C LEU A 274 35.43 5.71 7.11
N SER A 275 36.16 6.78 6.83
CA SER A 275 35.99 8.06 7.51
C SER A 275 35.83 9.20 6.52
N VAL A 276 34.94 10.13 6.84
CA VAL A 276 34.80 11.41 6.16
C VAL A 276 35.10 12.49 7.19
N SER A 277 36.13 13.28 6.94
CA SER A 277 36.57 14.37 7.81
C SER A 277 36.51 15.71 7.09
N ASP A 278 36.02 16.76 7.75
CA ASP A 278 36.06 18.13 7.26
C ASP A 278 36.92 19.04 8.14
N THR A 279 37.32 20.20 7.61
CA THR A 279 38.00 21.29 8.36
C THR A 279 37.11 22.52 8.55
N GLY A 280 35.79 22.31 8.48
CA GLY A 280 34.77 23.35 8.58
C GLY A 280 34.59 23.87 10.01
N VAL A 281 33.40 24.41 10.30
CA VAL A 281 33.11 25.09 11.57
C VAL A 281 33.21 24.19 12.82
N GLY A 282 33.26 22.86 12.65
CA GLY A 282 33.41 21.87 13.71
C GLY A 282 32.15 21.65 14.55
N LEU A 283 32.29 20.84 15.61
CA LEU A 283 31.23 20.61 16.60
C LEU A 283 31.13 21.81 17.55
N GLY A 284 30.61 22.95 17.10
CA GLY A 284 30.49 24.15 17.94
C GLY A 284 29.63 23.95 19.21
N ASN A 285 29.91 24.73 20.26
CA ASN A 285 29.24 24.80 21.57
C ASN A 285 27.74 25.22 21.54
N ALA A 286 27.04 25.09 20.41
CA ALA A 286 25.63 25.40 20.31
C ALA A 286 24.81 24.21 20.85
N GLY A 287 23.98 24.46 21.86
CA GLY A 287 23.09 23.51 22.53
C GLY A 287 21.97 22.91 21.67
N THR A 288 22.26 22.54 20.42
CA THR A 288 21.40 21.77 19.54
C THR A 288 21.85 20.32 19.56
N LYS A 289 21.09 19.50 20.31
CA LYS A 289 21.04 18.03 20.31
C LYS A 289 22.05 17.36 19.37
N LEU A 290 23.09 16.76 19.97
CA LEU A 290 23.98 15.73 19.40
C LEU A 290 23.77 15.46 17.90
N HIS A 291 24.51 16.25 17.15
CA HIS A 291 24.79 16.26 15.72
C HIS A 291 24.90 14.86 15.09
N GLY A 292 23.75 14.36 14.67
CA GLY A 292 23.61 13.53 13.48
C GLY A 292 22.36 14.05 12.79
N GLY A 293 22.51 14.79 11.70
CA GLY A 293 21.36 15.14 10.86
C GLY A 293 20.53 13.88 10.55
N VAL A 294 19.28 14.05 10.11
CA VAL A 294 18.38 12.93 9.77
C VAL A 294 19.10 11.87 8.92
N GLY A 295 19.98 12.29 8.01
CA GLY A 295 20.85 11.40 7.22
C GLY A 295 21.75 10.48 8.05
N LEU A 296 22.48 10.98 9.04
CA LEU A 296 23.38 10.14 9.84
C LEU A 296 22.63 9.23 10.83
N ALA A 297 21.50 9.69 11.35
CA ALA A 297 20.61 8.85 12.15
C ALA A 297 20.10 7.66 11.33
N ASN A 298 19.74 7.89 10.06
CA ASN A 298 19.34 6.86 9.12
C ASN A 298 20.49 5.88 8.81
N VAL A 299 21.70 6.38 8.58
CA VAL A 299 22.89 5.53 8.37
C VAL A 299 23.14 4.66 9.60
N ARG A 300 23.05 5.21 10.81
CA ARG A 300 23.21 4.46 12.06
C ARG A 300 22.16 3.35 12.21
N ALA A 301 20.88 3.68 12.02
CA ALA A 301 19.80 2.69 12.09
C ALA A 301 19.99 1.57 11.06
N ARG A 302 20.41 1.92 9.84
CA ARG A 302 20.69 0.97 8.77
C ARG A 302 21.90 0.08 9.07
N MET A 303 22.98 0.64 9.62
CA MET A 303 24.15 -0.12 10.05
C MET A 303 23.81 -1.16 11.12
N ILE A 304 23.00 -0.78 12.12
CA ILE A 304 22.51 -1.69 13.16
C ILE A 304 21.63 -2.79 12.54
N SER A 305 20.74 -2.44 11.62
CA SER A 305 19.84 -3.41 10.97
C SER A 305 20.59 -4.45 10.11
N LEU A 306 21.72 -4.08 9.51
CA LEU A 306 22.46 -4.96 8.60
C LEU A 306 23.55 -5.77 9.30
N TYR A 307 24.22 -5.18 10.30
CA TYR A 307 25.43 -5.75 10.91
C TYR A 307 25.33 -5.92 12.43
N GLY A 308 24.19 -5.61 13.04
CA GLY A 308 24.01 -5.65 14.48
C GLY A 308 25.01 -4.74 15.21
N GLU A 309 25.55 -5.22 16.32
CA GLU A 309 26.51 -4.47 17.15
C GLU A 309 27.91 -4.33 16.52
N ARG A 310 28.20 -5.12 15.47
CA ARG A 310 29.48 -5.08 14.76
C ARG A 310 29.56 -3.92 13.76
N GLY A 311 28.43 -3.41 13.28
CA GLY A 311 28.37 -2.22 12.45
C GLY A 311 28.28 -0.96 13.30
N ARG A 312 29.29 -0.09 13.25
CA ARG A 312 29.33 1.11 14.08
C ARG A 312 29.43 2.38 13.25
N VAL A 313 28.80 3.44 13.78
CA VAL A 313 28.88 4.81 13.26
C VAL A 313 29.31 5.70 14.41
N SER A 314 30.40 6.45 14.25
CA SER A 314 30.87 7.40 15.25
C SER A 314 31.09 8.77 14.61
N VAL A 315 30.94 9.82 15.42
CA VAL A 315 31.22 11.20 15.04
C VAL A 315 32.03 11.83 16.15
N GLY A 316 33.11 12.50 15.79
CA GLY A 316 33.97 13.21 16.73
C GLY A 316 34.53 14.49 16.11
N ALA A 317 35.24 15.26 16.92
CA ALA A 317 36.05 16.36 16.39
C ALA A 317 37.13 15.82 15.46
N ASN A 318 37.46 16.58 14.42
CA ASN A 318 38.60 16.26 13.56
C ASN A 318 39.91 16.46 14.35
N ALA A 319 40.64 15.37 14.60
CA ALA A 319 41.88 15.40 15.36
C ALA A 319 43.06 16.02 14.57
N ASP A 320 42.99 16.00 13.24
CA ASP A 320 44.05 16.48 12.35
C ASP A 320 43.91 17.97 12.00
N ALA A 321 42.92 18.66 12.55
CA ALA A 321 42.63 20.06 12.26
C ALA A 321 42.21 20.84 13.51
N MET A 322 42.43 22.16 13.49
CA MET A 322 42.03 23.05 14.59
C MET A 322 40.51 23.11 14.80
N ARG A 323 39.74 22.86 13.73
CA ARG A 323 38.28 22.80 13.69
C ARG A 323 37.84 21.74 12.67
N GLY A 324 36.60 21.28 12.80
CA GLY A 324 36.00 20.30 11.88
C GLY A 324 35.49 19.04 12.56
N VAL A 325 34.85 18.17 11.77
CA VAL A 325 34.20 16.95 12.24
C VAL A 325 34.78 15.75 11.50
N THR A 326 34.79 14.59 12.14
CA THR A 326 35.08 13.30 11.49
C THR A 326 33.95 12.33 11.79
N ALA A 327 33.32 11.81 10.74
CA ALA A 327 32.35 10.73 10.81
C ALA A 327 33.00 9.43 10.33
N THR A 328 32.90 8.37 11.12
CA THR A 328 33.55 7.08 10.85
C THR A 328 32.53 5.94 10.85
N LEU A 329 32.57 5.12 9.80
CA LEU A 329 31.86 3.87 9.66
C LEU A 329 32.83 2.71 9.90
N GLN A 330 32.44 1.76 10.74
CA GLN A 330 33.12 0.48 10.89
C GLN A 330 32.18 -0.61 10.38
N ILE A 331 32.58 -1.26 9.29
CA ILE A 331 31.74 -2.18 8.52
C ILE A 331 32.42 -3.56 8.53
N PRO A 332 31.77 -4.60 9.06
CA PRO A 332 32.28 -5.96 8.95
C PRO A 332 32.41 -6.39 7.49
N ILE A 333 33.58 -6.89 7.12
CA ILE A 333 33.86 -7.41 5.78
C ILE A 333 34.26 -8.89 5.87
N PRO A 334 33.97 -9.68 4.83
CA PRO A 334 34.30 -11.11 4.81
C PRO A 334 35.80 -11.42 4.79
#